data_AF-A0A957TKB2-F1
#
_entry.id   AF-A0A957TKB2-F1
#
_cell.length_a   1.000
_cell.length_b   1.000
_cell.length_c   1.000
_cell.angle_alpha   90.00
_cell.angle_beta   90.00
_cell.angle_gamma   90.00
#
_symmetry.space_group_name_H-M   'P 1'
#
loop_
_entity.id
_entity.type
_entity.pdbx_description
1 polymer ?
#
loop_
_entity_poly.entity_id
_entity_poly.type
_entity_poly.pdbx_seq_one_letter_code
_entity_poly.pdbx_strand_id
1 'polypeptide(L)'
;IRLHEGVFVFLDEHLDRLFGGAKMIGMDIGMTRQELTNALHQTVAANNMHDGVHTRLMITRGIKKTPSQDPRLTITPPTIVIIAEHKLADPTTADVGVRLFTSTIRRGSPDYLDPRLNCHSKLHEVIALVQA
;
A
#
# COMPACT_ATOMS: atom_id res chain seq x y z
N ILE A 1 -5.88 2.18 3.17
CA ILE A 1 -6.90 1.92 4.21
C ILE A 1 -7.45 3.28 4.61
N ARG A 2 -8.75 3.42 4.90
CA ARG A 2 -9.31 4.70 5.37
C ARG A 2 -9.93 4.53 6.75
N LEU A 3 -9.69 5.48 7.64
CA LEU A 3 -10.38 5.60 8.92
C LEU A 3 -11.58 6.53 8.71
N HIS A 4 -12.77 6.03 9.02
CA HIS A 4 -13.98 6.81 9.01
C HIS A 4 -14.72 6.59 10.34
N GLU A 5 -14.99 7.67 11.06
CA GLU A 5 -15.68 7.64 12.37
C GLU A 5 -15.12 6.56 13.33
N GLY A 6 -13.80 6.46 13.42
CA GLY A 6 -13.09 5.49 14.27
C GLY A 6 -12.98 4.08 13.70
N VAL A 7 -13.55 3.80 12.52
CA VAL A 7 -13.54 2.47 11.89
C VAL A 7 -12.63 2.45 10.67
N PHE A 8 -11.74 1.46 10.59
CA PHE A 8 -11.00 1.19 9.35
C PHE A 8 -11.90 0.47 8.35
N VAL A 9 -12.28 1.15 7.29
CA VAL A 9 -13.21 0.62 6.28
C VAL A 9 -12.52 -0.44 5.41
N PHE A 10 -13.19 -1.58 5.21
CA PHE A 10 -12.71 -2.74 4.44
C PHE A 10 -11.33 -3.25 4.88
N LEU A 11 -11.08 -3.23 6.20
CA LEU A 11 -9.78 -3.62 6.74
C LEU A 11 -9.45 -5.08 6.41
N ASP A 12 -10.41 -6.00 6.54
CA ASP A 12 -10.18 -7.41 6.29
C ASP A 12 -9.79 -7.69 4.85
N GLU A 13 -10.48 -7.07 3.88
CA GLU A 13 -10.17 -7.18 2.46
C GLU A 13 -8.80 -6.58 2.12
N HIS A 14 -8.45 -5.46 2.77
CA HIS A 14 -7.11 -4.88 2.64
C HIS A 14 -6.02 -5.83 3.17
N LEU A 15 -6.26 -6.48 4.31
CA LEU A 15 -5.33 -7.46 4.88
C LEU A 15 -5.27 -8.74 4.04
N ASP A 16 -6.40 -9.26 3.54
CA ASP A 16 -6.42 -10.43 2.64
C ASP A 16 -5.54 -10.19 1.42
N ARG A 17 -5.70 -9.02 0.78
CA ARG A 17 -4.88 -8.64 -0.36
C ARG A 17 -3.39 -8.51 0.01
N LEU A 18 -3.07 -7.97 1.18
CA LEU A 18 -1.69 -7.82 1.65
C LEU A 18 -1.03 -9.18 1.90
N PHE A 19 -1.66 -10.05 2.68
CA PHE A 19 -1.13 -11.38 3.00
C PHE A 19 -1.09 -12.28 1.76
N GLY A 20 -2.09 -12.20 0.89
CA GLY A 20 -2.07 -12.88 -0.41
C GLY A 20 -0.87 -12.46 -1.27
N GLY A 21 -0.64 -11.15 -1.38
CA GLY A 21 0.52 -10.61 -2.08
C GLY A 21 1.85 -11.02 -1.47
N ALA A 22 1.97 -10.98 -0.13
CA ALA A 22 3.16 -11.41 0.59
C ALA A 22 3.46 -12.90 0.37
N LYS A 23 2.42 -13.75 0.41
CA LYS A 23 2.53 -15.18 0.10
C LYS A 23 3.01 -15.43 -1.32
N MET A 24 2.45 -14.73 -2.32
CA MET A 24 2.86 -14.87 -3.72
C MET A 24 4.35 -14.57 -3.95
N ILE A 25 4.90 -13.62 -3.20
CA ILE A 25 6.32 -13.25 -3.32
C ILE A 25 7.22 -13.99 -2.32
N GLY A 26 6.69 -14.97 -1.56
CA GLY A 26 7.46 -15.69 -0.55
C GLY A 26 8.04 -14.77 0.53
N MET A 27 7.22 -13.85 1.05
CA MET A 27 7.58 -12.97 2.16
C MET A 27 6.72 -13.34 3.37
N ASP A 28 7.37 -13.79 4.45
CA ASP A 28 6.76 -13.81 5.77
C ASP A 28 6.74 -12.37 6.31
N ILE A 29 5.58 -11.89 6.75
CA ILE A 29 5.42 -10.54 7.30
C ILE A 29 5.94 -10.47 8.75
N GLY A 30 5.97 -11.60 9.46
CA GLY A 30 6.38 -11.64 10.87
C GLY A 30 5.36 -11.02 11.85
N MET A 31 4.15 -10.70 11.38
CA MET A 31 3.03 -10.25 12.21
C MET A 31 1.74 -10.93 11.74
N THR A 32 0.88 -11.23 12.70
CA THR A 32 -0.49 -11.70 12.47
C THR A 32 -1.40 -10.56 11.99
N ARG A 33 -2.57 -10.92 11.47
CA ARG A 33 -3.62 -9.95 11.09
C ARG A 33 -4.02 -9.07 12.27
N GLN A 34 -4.12 -9.66 13.47
CA GLN A 34 -4.49 -8.93 14.67
C GLN A 34 -3.40 -7.95 15.10
N GLU A 35 -2.14 -8.35 15.06
CA GLU A 35 -1.02 -7.48 15.44
C GLU A 35 -0.89 -6.29 14.47
N LEU A 36 -1.07 -6.51 13.16
CA LEU A 36 -1.10 -5.42 12.17
C LEU A 36 -2.29 -4.48 12.39
N THR A 37 -3.46 -5.03 12.71
CA THR A 37 -4.65 -4.24 13.03
C THR A 37 -4.41 -3.37 14.27
N ASN A 38 -3.84 -3.95 15.31
CA ASN A 38 -3.48 -3.23 16.53
C ASN A 38 -2.46 -2.11 16.22
N ALA A 39 -1.44 -2.38 15.39
CA ALA A 39 -0.45 -1.38 14.99
C ALA A 39 -1.07 -0.22 14.18
N LEU A 40 -2.06 -0.49 13.31
CA LEU A 40 -2.83 0.54 12.61
C LEU A 40 -3.59 1.43 13.61
N HIS A 41 -4.29 0.83 14.58
CA HIS A 41 -5.01 1.56 15.62
C HIS A 41 -4.08 2.37 16.53
N GLN A 42 -2.94 1.80 16.94
CA GLN A 42 -1.92 2.50 17.71
C GLN A 42 -1.38 3.71 16.95
N THR A 43 -1.18 3.59 15.64
CA THR A 43 -0.68 4.69 14.82
C THR A 43 -1.68 5.85 14.78
N VAL A 44 -2.97 5.60 14.54
CA VAL A 44 -3.96 6.70 14.51
C VAL A 44 -4.24 7.26 15.90
N ALA A 45 -4.23 6.43 16.94
CA ALA A 45 -4.41 6.87 18.33
C ALA A 45 -3.25 7.75 18.80
N ALA A 46 -2.00 7.38 18.50
CA ALA A 46 -0.82 8.19 18.84
C ALA A 46 -0.83 9.57 18.17
N ASN A 47 -1.58 9.73 17.07
CA ASN A 47 -1.74 10.99 16.36
C ASN A 47 -3.08 11.71 16.67
N ASN A 48 -3.87 11.21 17.63
CA ASN A 48 -5.23 11.72 17.94
C ASN A 48 -6.13 11.84 16.69
N MET A 49 -6.01 10.89 15.77
CA MET A 49 -6.80 10.89 14.53
C MET A 49 -8.01 9.97 14.67
N HIS A 50 -9.20 10.50 14.35
CA HIS A 50 -10.47 9.79 14.56
C HIS A 50 -11.30 9.64 13.28
N ASP A 51 -11.17 10.55 12.31
CA ASP A 51 -11.96 10.53 11.07
C ASP A 51 -11.21 11.21 9.92
N GLY A 52 -11.60 10.93 8.67
CA GLY A 52 -11.03 11.57 7.48
C GLY A 52 -9.58 11.18 7.18
N VAL A 53 -9.11 10.05 7.73
CA VAL A 53 -7.71 9.62 7.63
C VAL A 53 -7.52 8.64 6.50
N HIS A 54 -6.46 8.83 5.73
CA HIS A 54 -5.91 7.81 4.85
C HIS A 54 -4.66 7.20 5.49
N THR A 55 -4.68 5.88 5.66
CA THR A 55 -3.56 5.12 6.21
C THR A 55 -2.92 4.24 5.15
N ARG A 56 -1.61 4.38 5.01
CA ARG A 56 -0.76 3.61 4.12
C ARG A 56 0.08 2.63 4.94
N LEU A 57 -0.19 1.35 4.78
CA LEU A 57 0.59 0.24 5.32
C LEU A 57 1.54 -0.27 4.23
N MET A 58 2.83 -0.22 4.50
CA MET A 58 3.89 -0.63 3.57
C MET A 58 4.78 -1.65 4.26
N ILE A 59 5.16 -2.70 3.53
CA ILE A 59 6.02 -3.75 4.04
C ILE A 59 7.12 -3.99 3.02
N THR A 60 8.37 -3.90 3.46
CA THR A 60 9.54 -4.27 2.66
C THR A 60 10.21 -5.49 3.26
N ARG A 61 11.00 -6.23 2.46
CA ARG A 61 11.69 -7.44 2.92
C ARG A 61 12.74 -7.19 4.00
N GLY A 62 13.04 -5.95 4.36
CA GLY A 62 14.11 -5.61 5.29
C GLY A 62 15.46 -5.38 4.61
N ILE A 63 16.51 -5.37 5.43
CA ILE A 63 17.86 -4.97 5.01
C ILE A 63 18.53 -6.12 4.26
N LYS A 64 19.21 -5.77 3.17
CA LYS A 64 19.99 -6.70 2.34
C LYS A 64 21.48 -6.61 2.66
N LYS A 65 22.18 -7.75 2.63
CA LYS A 65 23.64 -7.82 2.74
C LYS A 65 24.37 -7.16 1.56
N THR A 66 23.76 -7.17 0.38
CA THR A 66 24.32 -6.69 -0.91
C THR A 66 23.16 -6.27 -1.83
N PRO A 67 23.35 -5.37 -2.82
CA PRO A 67 22.27 -4.91 -3.73
C PRO A 67 21.80 -5.99 -4.74
N SER A 68 21.46 -7.17 -4.25
CA SER A 68 20.85 -8.27 -5.01
C SER A 68 19.38 -8.43 -4.65
N GLN A 69 18.58 -8.85 -5.63
CA GLN A 69 17.15 -9.12 -5.47
C GLN A 69 16.87 -10.47 -4.79
N ASP A 70 17.88 -11.32 -4.61
CA ASP A 70 17.72 -12.64 -4.00
C ASP A 70 17.15 -12.53 -2.56
N PRO A 71 15.96 -13.12 -2.28
CA PRO A 71 15.35 -13.11 -0.95
C PRO A 71 16.27 -13.63 0.16
N ARG A 72 17.15 -14.61 -0.14
CA ARG A 72 18.04 -15.26 0.84
C ARG A 72 19.12 -14.34 1.40
N LEU A 73 19.33 -13.19 0.76
CA LEU A 73 20.30 -12.18 1.18
C LEU A 73 19.70 -11.10 2.08
N THR A 74 18.43 -11.24 2.44
CA THR A 74 17.79 -10.46 3.52
C THR A 74 18.32 -10.94 4.86
N ILE A 75 18.83 -10.00 5.67
CA ILE A 75 19.47 -10.29 6.97
C ILE A 75 18.67 -9.82 8.18
N THR A 76 17.53 -9.16 7.97
CA THR A 76 16.61 -8.73 9.04
C THR A 76 15.20 -9.24 8.76
N PRO A 77 14.31 -9.24 9.76
CA PRO A 77 12.88 -9.32 9.52
C PRO A 77 12.39 -8.19 8.57
N PRO A 78 11.19 -8.35 7.98
CA PRO A 78 10.55 -7.31 7.18
C PRO A 78 10.45 -5.98 7.93
N THR A 79 10.56 -4.88 7.20
CA THR A 79 10.30 -3.54 7.75
C THR A 79 8.86 -3.16 7.44
N ILE A 80 8.10 -2.85 8.49
CA ILE A 80 6.71 -2.44 8.40
C ILE A 80 6.65 -0.94 8.69
N VAL A 81 6.00 -0.19 7.81
CA VAL A 81 5.83 1.25 7.92
C VAL A 81 4.35 1.57 7.79
N ILE A 82 3.81 2.27 8.78
CA ILE A 82 2.44 2.78 8.78
C ILE A 82 2.51 4.30 8.77
N ILE A 83 1.88 4.91 7.77
CA ILE A 83 1.75 6.37 7.66
C ILE A 83 0.26 6.70 7.68
N ALA A 84 -0.15 7.62 8.54
CA ALA A 84 -1.50 8.15 8.60
C ALA A 84 -1.48 9.64 8.24
N GLU A 85 -2.35 10.04 7.31
CA GLU A 85 -2.52 11.44 6.90
C GLU A 85 -4.00 11.80 6.85
N HIS A 86 -4.39 13.01 7.28
CA HIS A 86 -5.71 13.53 6.97
C HIS A 86 -5.81 13.81 5.48
N LYS A 87 -6.76 13.16 4.81
CA LYS A 87 -6.89 13.21 3.36
C LYS A 87 -8.35 13.15 2.95
N LEU A 88 -9.00 14.29 3.12
CA LEU A 88 -10.35 14.53 2.63
C LEU A 88 -10.31 14.67 1.10
N ALA A 89 -11.33 14.12 0.45
CA ALA A 89 -11.50 14.33 -0.98
C ALA A 89 -11.87 15.79 -1.24
N ASP A 90 -11.34 16.36 -2.30
CA ASP A 90 -11.73 17.71 -2.74
C ASP A 90 -13.16 17.65 -3.29
N PRO A 91 -14.14 18.34 -2.68
CA PRO A 91 -15.53 18.31 -3.13
C PRO A 91 -15.68 18.84 -4.55
N THR A 92 -14.81 19.77 -4.98
CA THR A 92 -14.87 20.34 -6.34
C THR A 92 -14.65 19.28 -7.41
N THR A 93 -13.91 18.21 -7.10
CA THR A 93 -13.69 17.09 -8.04
C THR A 93 -14.99 16.35 -8.33
N ALA A 94 -15.91 16.26 -7.37
CA ALA A 94 -17.21 15.62 -7.57
C ALA A 94 -18.16 16.52 -8.40
N ASP A 95 -18.08 17.84 -8.20
CA ASP A 95 -18.95 18.81 -8.90
C ASP A 95 -18.53 19.03 -10.35
N VAL A 96 -17.22 19.18 -10.60
CA VAL A 96 -16.66 19.53 -11.92
C VAL A 96 -16.28 18.29 -12.74
N GLY A 97 -16.01 17.17 -12.06
CA GLY A 97 -15.52 15.94 -12.67
C GLY A 97 -14.03 15.99 -13.01
N VAL A 98 -13.54 14.91 -13.65
CA VAL A 98 -12.13 14.77 -14.06
C VAL A 98 -12.01 14.59 -15.57
N ARG A 99 -10.97 15.17 -16.16
CA ARG A 99 -10.61 14.93 -17.56
C ARG A 99 -9.74 13.68 -17.65
N LEU A 100 -10.08 12.78 -18.58
CA LEU A 100 -9.34 11.55 -18.81
C LEU A 100 -8.41 11.68 -20.02
N PHE A 101 -7.26 11.00 -19.95
CA PHE A 101 -6.29 10.89 -21.04
C PHE A 101 -5.90 9.42 -21.23
N THR A 102 -5.82 8.98 -22.48
CA THR A 102 -5.38 7.61 -22.80
C THR A 102 -3.88 7.60 -23.06
N SER A 103 -3.11 7.11 -22.09
CA SER A 103 -1.65 7.00 -22.19
C SER A 103 -1.20 5.99 -23.24
N THR A 104 -0.07 6.28 -23.89
CA THR A 104 0.63 5.32 -24.77
C THR A 104 1.39 4.26 -23.97
N ILE A 105 1.64 4.50 -22.67
CA ILE A 105 2.27 3.54 -21.77
C ILE A 105 1.27 2.45 -21.41
N ARG A 106 1.65 1.20 -21.63
CA ARG A 106 0.83 0.03 -21.32
C ARG A 106 1.07 -0.46 -19.89
N ARG A 107 0.02 -1.03 -19.29
CA ARG A 107 0.11 -1.70 -18.01
C ARG A 107 0.89 -3.01 -18.11
N GLY A 108 1.54 -3.36 -17.00
CA GLY A 108 1.85 -4.73 -16.57
C GLY A 108 0.99 -5.81 -17.20
N SER A 109 1.54 -6.71 -18.03
CA SER A 109 0.91 -8.00 -18.29
C SER A 109 1.14 -8.89 -17.08
N PRO A 110 0.14 -9.72 -16.69
CA PRO A 110 0.22 -10.49 -15.45
C PRO A 110 1.38 -11.48 -15.34
N ASP A 111 1.95 -11.90 -16.47
CA ASP A 111 3.06 -12.84 -16.59
C ASP A 111 4.43 -12.26 -16.20
N TYR A 112 4.62 -10.94 -16.25
CA TYR A 112 5.86 -10.29 -15.80
C TYR A 112 5.73 -9.50 -14.50
N LEU A 113 4.63 -8.76 -14.34
CA LEU A 113 4.33 -8.02 -13.10
C LEU A 113 2.81 -7.98 -12.95
N ASP A 114 2.27 -8.94 -12.20
CA ASP A 114 0.83 -9.02 -11.94
C ASP A 114 0.32 -7.71 -11.33
N PRO A 115 -0.55 -6.95 -12.04
CA PRO A 115 -1.08 -5.70 -11.53
C PRO A 115 -2.00 -5.88 -10.31
N ARG A 116 -2.42 -7.12 -10.00
CA ARG A 116 -3.11 -7.44 -8.73
C ARG A 116 -2.19 -7.33 -7.52
N LEU A 117 -0.88 -7.46 -7.71
CA LEU A 117 0.10 -7.22 -6.64
C LEU A 117 0.25 -5.72 -6.41
N ASN A 118 -0.21 -5.26 -5.24
CA ASN A 118 0.00 -3.88 -4.81
C ASN A 118 1.45 -3.70 -4.33
N CYS A 119 2.38 -3.49 -5.26
CA CYS A 119 3.81 -3.33 -4.99
C CYS A 119 4.29 -1.89 -5.17
N HIS A 120 5.53 -1.64 -4.75
CA HIS A 120 6.19 -0.33 -4.89
C HIS A 120 6.73 -0.07 -6.31
N SER A 121 6.79 -1.09 -7.17
CA SER A 121 7.34 -1.01 -8.53
C SER A 121 6.35 -0.35 -9.51
N LYS A 122 6.26 0.99 -9.43
CA LYS A 122 5.25 1.79 -10.14
C LYS A 122 5.79 2.70 -11.24
N LEU A 123 7.02 2.50 -11.71
CA LEU A 123 7.65 3.38 -12.71
C LEU A 123 6.78 3.59 -13.96
N HIS A 124 6.18 2.53 -14.49
CA HIS A 124 5.28 2.63 -15.66
C HIS A 124 4.01 3.46 -15.38
N GLU A 125 3.49 3.44 -14.15
CA GLU A 125 2.36 4.30 -13.74
C GLU A 125 2.79 5.77 -13.72
N VAL A 126 3.99 6.05 -13.21
CA VAL A 126 4.55 7.41 -13.15
C VAL A 126 4.78 7.96 -14.56
N ILE A 127 5.34 7.17 -15.48
CA ILE A 127 5.53 7.61 -16.87
C ILE A 127 4.19 7.88 -17.55
N ALA A 128 3.17 7.05 -17.29
CA ALA A 128 1.82 7.28 -17.80
C ALA A 128 1.21 8.59 -17.26
N LEU A 129 1.41 8.88 -15.97
CA LEU A 129 0.96 10.12 -15.33
C LEU A 129 1.65 11.37 -15.90
N VAL A 130 2.92 11.29 -16.31
CA VAL A 130 3.64 12.42 -16.94
C VAL A 130 3.01 12.83 -18.28
N GLN A 131 2.28 11.94 -18.95
CA GLN A 131 1.60 12.26 -20.22
C GLN A 131 0.23 12.94 -20.04
N ALA A 132 -0.36 12.88 -18.85
CA ALA A 132 -1.73 13.30 -18.56
C ALA A 132 -1.78 14.72 -17.98
#